data_AF-A0A0S4KLF9-F1
#
_entry.id   AF-A0A0S4KLF9-F1
#
_cell.length_a   1.000
_cell.length_b   1.000
_cell.length_c   1.000
_cell.angle_alpha   90.00
_cell.angle_beta   90.00
_cell.angle_gamma   90.00
#
_symmetry.space_group_name_H-M   'P 1'
#
loop_
_entity.id
_entity.type
_entity.pdbx_description
1 polymer ?
#
loop_
_entity_poly.entity_id
_entity_poly.type
_entity_poly.pdbx_seq_one_letter_code
_entity_poly.pdbx_strand_id
1 'polypeptide(L)'
;MLILSGKGARSNYVFRSSHYAHAVVHGVQHWTVVSPVSARTTSHAMHLDESEPNSMKCTLQSGDVLVLPSTWGGAYWTPGESIGFSRRFIWK
;
A
#
# COMPACT_ATOMS: atom_id res chain seq x y z
N MET A 1 -10.43 3.86 8.28
CA MET A 1 -9.30 4.22 9.16
C MET A 1 -8.69 5.50 8.62
N LEU A 2 -8.61 6.54 9.44
CA LEU A 2 -7.87 7.76 9.10
C LEU A 2 -6.37 7.52 9.26
N ILE A 3 -5.58 8.00 8.31
CA ILE A 3 -4.12 7.91 8.31
C ILE A 3 -3.57 9.34 8.22
N LEU A 4 -2.81 9.73 9.23
CA LEU A 4 -2.02 10.96 9.25
C LEU A 4 -0.55 10.56 9.13
N SER A 5 0.16 11.08 8.14
CA SER A 5 1.56 10.73 7.89
C SER A 5 2.38 12.00 7.70
N GLY A 6 3.37 12.19 8.58
CA GLY A 6 4.32 13.29 8.49
C GLY A 6 5.36 13.06 7.39
N LYS A 7 6.19 14.09 7.14
CA LYS A 7 7.28 14.01 6.17
C LYS A 7 8.23 12.85 6.47
N GLY A 8 8.47 12.00 5.47
CA GLY A 8 9.37 10.86 5.58
C GLY A 8 8.75 9.60 6.20
N ALA A 9 7.47 9.63 6.59
CA ALA A 9 6.81 8.46 7.14
C ALA A 9 6.79 7.30 6.13
N ARG A 10 6.98 6.08 6.63
CA ARG A 10 6.98 4.84 5.84
C ARG A 10 6.10 3.80 6.51
N SER A 11 5.38 3.02 5.73
CA SER A 11 4.70 1.82 6.20
C SER A 11 5.54 0.58 5.88
N ASN A 12 5.36 -0.47 6.68
CA ASN A 12 5.84 -1.79 6.30
C ASN A 12 4.97 -2.38 5.19
N TYR A 13 5.51 -3.37 4.49
CA TYR A 13 4.73 -4.19 3.56
C TYR A 13 3.71 -5.01 4.32
N VAL A 14 2.45 -4.97 3.86
CA VAL A 14 1.37 -5.77 4.43
C VAL A 14 0.58 -6.45 3.32
N PHE A 15 0.58 -7.78 3.35
CA PHE A 15 -0.34 -8.60 2.58
C PHE A 15 -1.68 -8.70 3.31
N ARG A 16 -2.78 -8.57 2.58
CA ARG A 16 -4.11 -8.53 3.18
C ARG A 16 -4.99 -9.66 2.64
N SER A 17 -5.70 -10.34 3.52
CA SER A 17 -6.70 -11.36 3.14
C SER A 17 -8.01 -10.76 2.61
N SER A 18 -8.13 -9.43 2.53
CA SER A 18 -9.31 -8.69 2.06
C SER A 18 -8.89 -7.63 1.04
N HIS A 19 -9.84 -7.15 0.24
CA HIS A 19 -9.61 -6.00 -0.64
C HIS A 19 -9.35 -4.75 0.21
N TYR A 20 -8.56 -3.85 -0.34
CA TYR A 20 -8.11 -2.65 0.36
C TYR A 20 -8.25 -1.44 -0.55
N ALA A 21 -9.00 -0.44 -0.11
CA ALA A 21 -9.07 0.86 -0.76
C ALA A 21 -8.34 1.88 0.11
N HIS A 22 -7.55 2.74 -0.53
CA HIS A 22 -6.82 3.83 0.11
C HIS A 22 -6.93 5.09 -0.72
N ALA A 23 -7.58 6.10 -0.16
CA ALA A 23 -7.71 7.41 -0.74
C ALA A 23 -6.71 8.37 -0.10
N VAL A 24 -6.02 9.18 -0.91
CA VAL A 24 -5.22 10.31 -0.43
C VAL A 24 -6.09 11.55 -0.57
N VAL A 25 -6.40 12.21 0.54
CA VAL A 25 -7.22 13.44 0.53
C VAL A 25 -6.37 14.70 0.59
N HIS A 26 -5.13 14.60 1.07
CA HIS A 26 -4.15 15.67 1.08
C HIS A 26 -2.73 15.11 0.97
N GLY A 27 -1.86 15.84 0.27
CA GLY A 27 -0.47 15.48 0.07
C GLY A 27 -0.24 14.45 -1.04
N VAL A 28 0.89 13.77 -0.95
CA VAL A 28 1.36 12.77 -1.92
C VAL A 28 1.86 11.53 -1.17
N GLN A 29 1.62 10.34 -1.72
CA GLN A 29 2.16 9.09 -1.21
C GLN A 29 2.71 8.24 -2.37
N HIS A 30 3.92 7.73 -2.21
CA HIS A 30 4.49 6.78 -3.16
C HIS A 30 4.30 5.38 -2.61
N TRP A 31 3.64 4.55 -3.40
CA TRP A 31 3.29 3.18 -3.07
C TRP A 31 4.16 2.22 -3.87
N THR A 32 4.63 1.18 -3.20
CA THR A 32 5.12 -0.03 -3.85
C THR A 32 4.13 -1.14 -3.57
N VAL A 33 3.59 -1.71 -4.63
CA VAL A 33 2.54 -2.72 -4.61
C VAL A 33 3.11 -4.00 -5.20
N VAL A 34 2.79 -5.14 -4.61
CA VAL A 34 3.26 -6.45 -5.06
C VAL A 34 2.04 -7.32 -5.30
N SER A 35 1.97 -7.92 -6.49
CA SER A 35 0.93 -8.91 -6.81
C SER A 35 1.15 -10.19 -5.99
N PRO A 36 0.10 -10.98 -5.72
CA PRO A 36 0.25 -12.26 -5.06
C PRO A 36 1.06 -13.20 -5.96
N VAL A 37 2.33 -13.42 -5.62
CA VAL A 37 3.16 -14.46 -6.23
C VAL A 37 3.12 -15.70 -5.33
N SER A 38 2.78 -16.84 -5.93
CA SER A 38 2.53 -18.17 -5.33
C SER A 38 3.07 -18.37 -3.90
N ALA A 39 2.15 -18.57 -2.94
CA ALA A 39 2.18 -19.26 -1.62
C ALA A 39 3.46 -19.36 -0.74
N ARG A 40 4.66 -19.08 -1.22
CA ARG A 40 5.94 -19.10 -0.48
C ARG A 40 6.20 -17.79 0.27
N THR A 41 5.44 -16.74 -0.01
CA THR A 41 5.51 -15.43 0.64
C THR A 41 4.54 -15.34 1.81
N THR A 42 4.51 -16.35 2.69
CA THR A 42 3.75 -16.27 3.94
C THR A 42 4.57 -15.60 5.04
N SER A 43 4.08 -14.43 5.46
CA SER A 43 4.07 -13.86 6.82
C SER A 43 5.36 -13.56 7.61
N HIS A 44 6.57 -13.84 7.14
CA HIS A 44 7.80 -13.45 7.90
C HIS A 44 9.00 -12.97 7.09
N ALA A 45 9.03 -13.15 5.76
CA ALA A 45 10.28 -13.07 5.00
C ALA A 45 10.49 -11.77 4.19
N MET A 46 9.72 -10.70 4.42
CA MET A 46 9.70 -9.58 3.47
C MET A 46 9.99 -8.23 4.13
N HIS A 47 11.26 -8.07 4.52
CA HIS A 47 12.02 -6.89 4.10
C HIS A 47 12.08 -6.96 2.56
N LEU A 48 10.97 -6.63 1.88
CA LEU A 48 10.88 -6.67 0.42
C LEU A 48 11.88 -5.65 -0.10
N ASP A 49 13.01 -6.17 -0.56
CA ASP A 49 13.97 -5.48 -1.38
C ASP A 49 13.23 -4.95 -2.61
N GLU A 50 13.54 -3.72 -3.03
CA GLU A 50 12.91 -3.09 -4.20
C GLU A 50 13.19 -3.85 -5.52
N SER A 51 14.03 -4.88 -5.46
CA SER A 51 14.45 -5.77 -6.53
C SER A 51 13.44 -6.87 -6.90
N GLU A 52 12.30 -6.95 -6.21
CA GLU A 52 11.33 -8.02 -6.44
C GLU A 52 10.64 -7.88 -7.81
N PRO A 53 10.71 -8.92 -8.67
CA PRO A 53 10.41 -8.83 -10.09
C PRO A 53 8.94 -8.53 -10.41
N ASN A 54 8.06 -8.61 -9.41
CA ASN A 54 6.62 -8.35 -9.53
C ASN A 54 6.15 -7.14 -8.70
N SER A 55 7.08 -6.24 -8.34
CA SER A 55 6.73 -4.99 -7.69
C SER A 55 6.36 -3.90 -8.70
N MET A 56 5.33 -3.14 -8.38
CA MET A 56 4.86 -1.97 -9.14
C MET A 56 4.91 -0.74 -8.25
N LYS A 57 5.50 0.33 -8.75
CA LYS A 57 5.54 1.62 -8.06
C LYS A 57 4.44 2.53 -8.63
N CYS A 58 3.65 3.13 -7.75
CA CYS A 58 2.67 4.13 -8.14
C CYS A 58 2.70 5.33 -7.18
N THR A 59 2.31 6.50 -7.69
CA THR A 59 2.21 7.71 -6.89
C THR A 59 0.74 8.07 -6.78
N LEU A 60 0.26 8.25 -5.55
CA LEU A 60 -1.07 8.74 -5.25
C LEU A 60 -0.98 10.20 -4.83
N GLN A 61 -1.72 11.06 -5.49
CA GLN A 61 -1.88 12.48 -5.17
C GLN A 61 -3.24 12.72 -4.50
N SER A 62 -3.46 13.96 -4.06
CA SER A 62 -4.72 14.36 -3.45
C SER A 62 -5.88 14.16 -4.43
N GLY A 63 -6.87 13.36 -4.03
CA GLY A 63 -8.00 12.95 -4.86
C GLY A 63 -7.89 11.51 -5.39
N ASP A 64 -6.69 10.94 -5.41
CA ASP A 64 -6.48 9.58 -5.94
C ASP A 64 -6.94 8.50 -4.97
N VAL A 65 -7.40 7.39 -5.55
CA VAL A 65 -7.80 6.19 -4.81
C VAL A 65 -7.08 4.98 -5.39
N LEU A 66 -6.29 4.32 -4.55
CA LEU A 66 -5.72 3.00 -4.84
C LEU A 66 -6.66 1.91 -4.35
N VAL A 67 -6.96 0.96 -5.22
CA VAL A 67 -7.71 -0.26 -4.89
C VAL A 67 -6.84 -1.48 -5.12
N LEU A 68 -6.57 -2.24 -4.06
CA LEU A 68 -5.81 -3.48 -4.10
C LEU A 68 -6.74 -4.68 -3.90
N PRO A 69 -6.69 -5.68 -4.79
CA PRO A 69 -7.41 -6.94 -4.59
C PRO A 69 -6.95 -7.68 -3.33
N SER A 70 -7.76 -8.62 -2.85
CA SER A 70 -7.32 -9.55 -1.80
C SER A 70 -6.03 -10.25 -2.20
N THR A 71 -5.18 -10.56 -1.22
CA THR A 71 -3.85 -11.19 -1.35
C THR A 71 -2.75 -10.33 -1.95
N TRP A 72 -3.05 -9.11 -2.39
CA TRP A 72 -2.03 -8.14 -2.77
C TRP A 72 -1.34 -7.54 -1.55
N GLY A 73 -0.07 -7.20 -1.73
CA GLY A 73 0.76 -6.53 -0.74
C GLY A 73 1.02 -5.08 -1.14
N GLY A 74 1.20 -4.22 -0.16
CA GLY A 74 1.63 -2.84 -0.42
C GLY A 74 2.32 -2.20 0.76
N ALA A 75 3.23 -1.28 0.47
CA ALA A 75 3.85 -0.35 1.39
C ALA A 75 3.83 1.05 0.78
N TYR A 76 3.90 2.09 1.61
CA TYR A 76 4.00 3.46 1.15
C TYR A 76 5.04 4.27 1.91
N TRP A 77 5.50 5.32 1.25
CA TRP A 77 6.34 6.37 1.81
C TRP A 77 5.75 7.74 1.43
N THR A 78 5.84 8.71 2.34
CA THR A 78 5.30 10.06 2.15
C THR A 78 6.44 11.09 2.09
N PRO A 79 6.62 11.82 0.96
CA PRO A 79 7.68 12.83 0.81
C PRO A 79 7.42 14.10 1.63
N GLY A 80 6.17 14.31 2.07
CA GLY A 80 5.71 15.42 2.89
C GLY A 80 4.57 14.98 3.80
N GLU A 81 3.81 15.96 4.30
CA GLU A 81 2.61 15.68 5.07
C GLU A 81 1.50 15.14 4.18
N SER A 82 0.81 14.09 4.63
CA SER A 82 -0.34 13.54 3.93
C SER A 82 -1.44 13.08 4.87
N ILE A 83 -2.66 13.15 4.35
CA ILE A 83 -3.87 12.66 5.01
C ILE A 83 -4.53 11.68 4.04
N GLY A 84 -4.89 10.51 4.55
CA GLY A 84 -5.59 9.50 3.77
C GLY A 84 -6.63 8.74 4.57
N PHE A 85 -7.53 8.10 3.84
CA PHE A 85 -8.51 7.17 4.40
C PHE A 85 -8.32 5.80 3.78
N SER A 86 -8.28 4.79 4.63
CA SER A 86 -8.25 3.41 4.18
C SER A 86 -9.44 2.61 4.68
N ARG A 87 -9.89 1.67 3.85
CA ARG A 87 -10.97 0.73 4.18
C ARG A 87 -10.64 -0.64 3.65
N ARG A 88 -10.89 -1.65 4.47
CA ARG A 88 -10.93 -3.05 4.05
C ARG A 88 -12.35 -3.44 3.72
N PHE A 89 -12.53 -4.22 2.67
CA PHE A 89 -13.84 -4.71 2.25
C PHE A 89 -13.70 -6.07 1.57
N ILE A 90 -14.83 -6.77 1.48
CA ILE A 90 -14.94 -8.06 0.81
C ILE A 90 -15.89 -7.81 -0.38
N TRP A 91 -15.43 -8.13 -1.58
CA TRP A 91 -16.30 -8.19 -2.76
C TRP A 91 -16.59 -9.67 -3.03
N LYS A 92 -17.84 -10.01 -3.36
CA LYS A 92 -18.21 -11.34 -3.87
C LYS A 92 -18.26 -11.29 -5.38
#